data_AF-A0AAF0QZ51-F1
#
_entry.id   AF-A0AAF0QZ51-F1
#
_cell.length_a   1.000
_cell.length_b   1.000
_cell.length_c   1.000
_cell.angle_alpha   90.00
_cell.angle_beta   90.00
_cell.angle_gamma   90.00
#
_symmetry.space_group_name_H-M   'P 1'
#
loop_
_entity.id
_entity.type
_entity.pdbx_description
1 polymer ?
#
loop_
_entity_poly.entity_id
_entity_poly.type
_entity_poly.pdbx_seq_one_letter_code
_entity_poly.pdbx_strand_id
1 'polypeptide(L)' 'MKRRVRVERSRRLEDEIGRKVRVLKKLIPINCEDLGLEGIFRETADYILALEMRVKVMQDMVNVLSPSNSD' A
#
# COMPACT_ATOMS: atom_id res chain seq x y z
N MET A 1 27.42 -27.04 13.30
CA MET A 1 25.98 -26.78 13.56
C MET A 1 25.45 -25.38 13.20
N LYS A 2 26.26 -24.41 12.75
CA LYS A 2 25.79 -23.01 12.51
C LYS A 2 24.94 -22.79 11.24
N ARG A 3 24.83 -23.76 10.32
CA ARG A 3 24.09 -23.61 9.05
C ARG A 3 22.57 -23.75 9.18
N ARG A 4 22.05 -24.49 10.17
CA ARG A 4 20.60 -24.75 10.32
C ARG A 4 19.83 -23.54 10.84
N VAL A 5 20.38 -22.81 11.81
CA VAL A 5 19.73 -21.64 12.43
C VAL A 5 19.50 -20.49 11.42
N ARG A 6 20.43 -20.31 10.46
CA ARG A 6 20.32 -19.25 9.44
C ARG A 6 19.18 -19.53 8.45
N VAL A 7 18.96 -20.80 8.11
CA VAL A 7 17.90 -21.23 7.19
C VAL A 7 16.51 -21.10 7.85
N GLU A 8 16.38 -21.44 9.13
CA GLU A 8 15.10 -21.26 9.85
C GLU A 8 14.71 -19.79 10.00
N ARG A 9 15.67 -18.90 10.27
CA ARG A 9 15.41 -17.45 10.30
C ARG A 9 14.98 -16.92 8.93
N SER A 10 15.60 -17.39 7.85
CA SER A 10 15.22 -17.01 6.48
C SER A 10 13.78 -17.39 6.17
N ARG A 11 13.40 -18.64 6.48
CA ARG A 11 12.04 -19.15 6.22
C ARG A 11 10.98 -18.36 7.00
N ARG A 12 11.25 -17.98 8.25
CA ARG A 12 10.33 -17.15 9.05
C ARG A 12 10.12 -15.76 8.46
N LEU A 13 11.19 -15.14 7.93
CA LEU A 13 11.12 -13.83 7.28
C LEU A 13 10.36 -13.89 5.94
N GLU A 14 10.61 -14.91 5.12
CA GLU A 14 9.86 -15.16 3.89
C GLU A 14 8.36 -15.30 4.17
N ASP A 15 8.01 -15.99 5.26
CA ASP A 15 6.63 -16.20 5.69
C ASP A 15 5.96 -14.90 6.21
N GLU A 16 6.75 -14.00 6.81
CA GLU A 16 6.29 -12.68 7.23
C GLU A 16 6.10 -11.71 6.06
N ILE A 17 7.03 -11.70 5.11
CA ILE A 17 6.92 -10.91 3.87
C ILE A 17 5.70 -11.38 3.07
N GLY A 18 5.51 -12.70 2.92
CA GLY A 18 4.35 -13.26 2.26
C GLY A 18 3.03 -12.85 2.93
N ARG A 19 2.98 -12.79 4.27
CA ARG A 19 1.83 -12.24 5.01
C ARG A 19 1.57 -10.77 4.67
N LYS A 20 2.60 -9.93 4.66
CA LYS A 20 2.48 -8.50 4.32
C LYS A 20 2.01 -8.29 2.88
N VAL A 21 2.55 -9.04 1.93
CA VAL A 21 2.12 -8.99 0.52
C VAL A 21 0.66 -9.42 0.37
N ARG A 22 0.21 -10.46 1.09
CA ARG A 22 -1.22 -10.86 1.09
C ARG A 22 -2.14 -9.77 1.62
N VAL A 23 -1.72 -9.03 2.65
CA VAL A 23 -2.49 -7.87 3.15
C VAL A 23 -2.51 -6.77 2.10
N LEU A 24 -1.36 -6.46 1.51
CA LEU A 24 -1.23 -5.41 0.49
C LEU A 24 -2.14 -5.67 -0.72
N LYS A 25 -2.19 -6.92 -1.21
CA LYS A 25 -3.11 -7.34 -2.28
C LYS A 25 -4.59 -7.06 -1.98
N LYS A 26 -4.99 -7.03 -0.70
CA LYS A 26 -6.39 -6.74 -0.31
C LYS A 26 -6.69 -5.24 -0.19
N LEU A 27 -5.67 -4.40 -0.15
CA LEU A 27 -5.82 -2.95 0.03
C LEU A 27 -5.85 -2.19 -1.31
N ILE A 28 -5.25 -2.76 -2.35
CA ILE A 28 -5.19 -2.16 -3.68
C ILE A 28 -6.43 -2.54 -4.51
N PRO A 29 -6.91 -1.64 -5.40
CA PRO A 29 -8.19 -1.80 -6.10
C PRO A 29 -8.17 -2.82 -7.26
N ILE A 30 -7.00 -3.38 -7.61
CA ILE A 30 -6.85 -4.35 -8.71
C ILE A 30 -6.89 -5.78 -8.16
N ASN A 31 -7.53 -6.68 -8.91
CA ASN A 31 -7.40 -8.12 -8.69
C ASN A 31 -5.97 -8.56 -9.04
N CYS A 32 -5.04 -8.43 -8.10
CA CYS A 32 -3.63 -8.77 -8.27
C CYS A 32 -3.37 -10.28 -8.09
N GLU A 33 -4.35 -11.13 -8.38
CA GLU A 33 -4.20 -12.59 -8.24
C GLU A 33 -3.09 -13.10 -9.18
N ASP A 34 -3.00 -12.54 -10.40
CA ASP A 34 -2.03 -12.94 -11.43
C ASP A 34 -0.78 -12.05 -11.50
N LEU A 35 -0.69 -10.99 -10.70
CA LEU A 35 0.46 -10.08 -10.70
C LEU A 35 1.61 -10.63 -9.82
N GLY A 36 2.81 -10.64 -10.39
CA GLY A 36 4.05 -10.87 -9.66
C GLY A 36 4.34 -9.76 -8.64
N LEU A 37 5.32 -9.97 -7.75
CA LEU A 37 5.65 -9.03 -6.66
C LEU A 37 5.93 -7.61 -7.15
N GLU A 38 6.66 -7.47 -8.26
CA GLU A 38 6.97 -6.16 -8.84
C GLU A 38 5.71 -5.42 -9.30
N GLY A 39 4.78 -6.14 -9.95
CA GLY A 39 3.50 -5.58 -10.36
C GLY A 39 2.67 -5.09 -9.17
N ILE A 40 2.63 -5.87 -8.08
CA ILE A 40 1.93 -5.47 -6.84
C ILE A 40 2.52 -4.16 -6.29
N PHE A 41 3.85 -4.05 -6.25
CA PHE A 41 4.50 -2.85 -5.70
C PHE A 41 4.32 -1.63 -6.59
N ARG A 42 4.35 -1.80 -7.91
CA ARG A 42 4.07 -0.71 -8.85
C ARG A 42 2.64 -0.19 -8.69
N GLU A 43 1.66 -1.08 -8.74
CA GLU A 43 0.25 -0.69 -8.57
C GLU A 43 -0.02 -0.09 -7.20
N THR A 44 0.68 -0.56 -6.17
CA THR A 44 0.63 0.05 -4.85
C THR A 44 1.14 1.49 -4.88
N ALA A 45 2.27 1.75 -5.53
CA ALA A 45 2.84 3.09 -5.63
C ALA A 45 1.89 4.05 -6.37
N ASP A 46 1.33 3.59 -7.50
CA ASP A 46 0.37 4.36 -8.28
C ASP A 46 -0.91 4.63 -7.47
N TYR A 47 -1.38 3.64 -6.70
CA TYR A 47 -2.56 3.82 -5.83
C TYR A 47 -2.31 4.77 -4.66
N ILE A 48 -1.13 4.78 -4.06
CA ILE A 48 -0.75 5.76 -3.04
C ILE A 48 -0.84 7.17 -3.61
N LEU A 49 -0.25 7.41 -4.78
CA LEU A 49 -0.30 8.73 -5.45
C LEU A 49 -1.74 9.15 -5.76
N ALA A 50 -2.58 8.23 -6.23
CA ALA A 50 -3.99 8.50 -6.48
C ALA A 50 -4.75 8.88 -5.21
N LEU A 51 -4.49 8.21 -4.09
CA LEU A 51 -5.09 8.52 -2.79
C LEU A 51 -4.63 9.89 -2.27
N GLU A 52 -3.35 10.19 -2.35
CA GLU A 52 -2.80 11.50 -1.94
C GLU A 52 -3.45 12.64 -2.74
N MET A 53 -3.55 12.48 -4.06
CA MET A 53 -4.20 13.47 -4.92
C MET A 53 -5.70 13.61 -4.61
N ARG A 54 -6.38 12.50 -4.32
CA ARG A 54 -7.80 12.53 -3.92
C ARG A 54 -8.01 13.30 -2.62
N VAL A 55 -7.17 13.06 -1.62
CA VAL A 55 -7.22 13.79 -0.34
C VAL A 55 -6.98 15.28 -0.57
N LYS A 56 -5.98 15.65 -1.38
CA LYS A 56 -5.70 17.04 -1.72
C LYS A 56 -6.91 17.74 -2.35
N VAL A 57 -7.52 17.12 -3.37
CA VAL A 57 -8.71 17.68 -4.03
C VAL A 57 -9.87 17.84 -3.05
N MET A 58 -10.10 16.85 -2.16
CA MET A 58 -11.14 16.96 -1.13
C MET A 58 -10.88 18.10 -0.15
N GLN A 59 -9.63 18.32 0.25
CA GLN A 59 -9.24 19.46 1.09
C GLN A 59 -9.47 20.80 0.38
N ASP A 60 -9.07 20.90 -0.89
CA ASP A 60 -9.30 22.09 -1.71
C ASP A 60 -10.81 22.37 -1.88
N MET A 61 -11.61 21.33 -2.13
CA MET A 61 -13.07 21.45 -2.19
C MET A 61 -13.66 21.97 -0.87
N VAL A 62 -13.20 21.47 0.28
CA VAL A 62 -13.64 21.98 1.59
C VAL A 62 -13.28 23.45 1.73
N ASN A 63 -12.07 23.86 1.35
CA ASN A 63 -11.66 25.26 1.45
C ASN A 63 -12.49 26.18 0.55
N VAL A 64 -12.81 25.74 -0.67
CA VAL A 64 -13.62 26.52 -1.64
C VAL A 64 -15.08 26.59 -1.24
N LEU A 65 -15.64 25.49 -0.73
CA LEU A 65 -17.06 25.38 -0.37
C LEU A 65 -17.37 25.84 1.05
N SER A 66 -16.35 26.01 1.90
CA SER A 66 -16.54 26.59 3.22
C SER A 66 -17.03 28.03 3.05
N PRO A 67 -18.14 28.41 3.69
CA PRO A 67 -18.61 29.78 3.63
C PRO A 67 -17.50 30.69 4.15
N SER A 68 -17.22 31.79 3.43
CA SER A 68 -16.46 32.87 4.02
C SER A 68 -17.30 33.38 5.19
N ASN A 69 -16.92 33.03 6.41
CA ASN A 69 -17.37 33.73 7.60
C ASN A 69 -16.86 35.16 7.43
N SER A 70 -17.70 35.95 6.78
CA SER A 70 -17.51 37.36 6.49
C SER A 70 -18.02 38.04 7.75
N ASP A 71 -17.13 38.18 8.72
CA ASP A 71 -17.32 39.13 9.83
C ASP A 71 -17.14 40.56 9.30
#